data_AF-K9Q213-F1
#
_entry.id   AF-K9Q213-F1
#
_cell.length_a   1.000
_cell.length_b   1.000
_cell.length_c   1.000
_cell.angle_alpha   90.00
_cell.angle_beta   90.00
_cell.angle_gamma   90.00
#
_symmetry.space_group_name_H-M   'P 1'
#
loop_
_entity.id
_entity.type
_entity.pdbx_description
1 polymer ?
#
loop_
_entity_poly.entity_id
_entity_poly.type
_entity_poly.pdbx_seq_one_letter_code
_entity_poly.pdbx_strand_id
1 'polypeptide(L)'
;MAIAPIADAAPAKIWTTWEQTNLSQKRCLSRAKNVIRDLGYDYQTLTSGVYGEYDDYSVTIRCITDMNMVFFIATHPNTDWASEELINLVDAF
;
A
#
# COMPACT_ATOMS: atom_id res chain seq x y z
N MET A 1 -26.71 1.29 -33.18
CA MET A 1 -26.29 1.60 -31.80
C MET A 1 -25.33 0.49 -31.38
N ALA A 2 -24.04 0.78 -31.26
CA ALA A 2 -23.07 -0.19 -30.76
C ALA A 2 -23.01 -0.05 -29.23
N ILE A 3 -23.16 -1.17 -28.52
CA ILE A 3 -23.06 -1.24 -27.07
C ILE A 3 -21.57 -1.34 -26.76
N ALA A 4 -20.98 -0.33 -26.14
CA ALA A 4 -19.59 -0.41 -25.68
C ALA A 4 -19.52 -1.49 -24.59
N PRO A 5 -18.55 -2.43 -24.63
CA PRO A 5 -18.33 -3.32 -23.51
C PRO A 5 -17.98 -2.46 -22.30
N ILE A 6 -18.81 -2.54 -21.26
CA ILE A 6 -18.42 -2.11 -19.92
C ILE A 6 -17.25 -3.02 -19.57
N ALA A 7 -16.04 -2.45 -19.53
CA ALA A 7 -14.89 -3.18 -19.03
C ALA A 7 -15.25 -3.62 -17.61
N ASP A 8 -15.46 -4.93 -17.44
CA ASP A 8 -15.65 -5.55 -16.15
C ASP A 8 -14.29 -5.44 -15.44
N ALA A 9 -14.08 -4.34 -14.73
CA ALA A 9 -12.88 -4.14 -13.95
C ALA A 9 -12.84 -5.28 -12.94
N ALA A 10 -11.97 -6.25 -13.18
CA ALA A 10 -11.81 -7.39 -12.28
C ALA A 10 -11.66 -6.85 -10.86
N PRO A 11 -12.38 -7.41 -9.88
CA PRO A 11 -12.37 -6.87 -8.52
C PRO A 11 -10.93 -6.84 -8.02
N ALA A 12 -10.49 -5.65 -7.60
CA ALA A 12 -9.17 -5.45 -7.05
C ALA A 12 -8.92 -6.48 -5.95
N LYS A 13 -7.82 -7.21 -6.08
CA LYS A 13 -7.42 -8.21 -5.11
C LYS A 13 -6.54 -7.53 -4.08
N ILE A 14 -6.78 -7.80 -2.80
CA ILE A 14 -6.17 -7.08 -1.67
C ILE A 14 -5.31 -8.05 -0.87
N TRP A 15 -4.05 -7.71 -0.66
CA TRP A 15 -3.14 -8.39 0.25
C TRP A 15 -2.78 -7.50 1.41
N THR A 16 -2.73 -8.09 2.60
CA THR A 16 -2.39 -7.37 3.82
C THR A 16 -1.47 -8.18 4.70
N THR A 17 -0.62 -7.48 5.43
CA THR A 17 0.13 -8.03 6.58
C THR A 17 0.39 -6.91 7.59
N TRP A 18 0.96 -7.26 8.73
CA TRP A 18 1.33 -6.31 9.76
C TRP A 18 2.60 -6.73 10.46
N GLU A 19 3.29 -5.75 11.04
CA GLU A 19 4.48 -5.97 11.84
C GLU A 19 4.45 -5.14 13.12
N GLN A 20 5.22 -5.58 14.12
CA GLN A 20 5.43 -4.79 15.32
C GLN A 20 6.40 -3.64 15.04
N THR A 21 6.14 -2.48 15.62
CA THR A 21 7.00 -1.31 15.51
C THR A 21 7.09 -0.55 16.82
N ASN A 22 8.31 -0.13 17.16
CA ASN A 22 8.57 0.78 18.28
C ASN A 22 8.78 2.22 17.79
N LEU A 23 8.45 2.51 16.53
CA LEU A 23 8.57 3.86 15.97
C LEU A 23 7.46 4.74 16.53
N SER A 24 7.80 6.00 16.83
CA SER A 24 6.77 7.01 17.07
C SER A 24 5.97 7.29 15.80
N GLN A 25 4.73 7.76 15.93
CA GLN A 25 3.86 8.10 14.80
C GLN A 25 4.58 8.90 13.71
N LYS A 26 5.28 9.97 14.09
CA LYS A 26 6.04 10.82 13.16
C LYS A 26 7.14 10.07 12.41
N ARG A 27 7.88 9.19 13.12
CA ARG A 27 8.95 8.39 12.50
C ARG A 27 8.38 7.32 11.58
N CYS A 28 7.29 6.66 11.98
CA CYS A 28 6.60 5.69 11.15
C CYS A 28 6.09 6.33 9.86
N LEU A 29 5.39 7.47 9.94
CA LEU A 29 4.91 8.19 8.76
C LEU A 29 6.06 8.64 7.84
N SER A 30 7.16 9.13 8.43
CA SER A 30 8.34 9.51 7.65
C SER A 30 8.98 8.32 6.95
N ARG A 31 9.04 7.15 7.59
CA ARG A 31 9.58 5.92 7.01
C ARG A 31 8.66 5.39 5.91
N ALA A 32 7.36 5.28 6.18
CA ALA A 32 6.34 4.91 5.20
C ALA A 32 6.39 5.78 3.93
N LYS A 33 6.54 7.10 4.11
CA LYS A 33 6.69 8.05 3.01
C LYS A 33 7.93 7.76 2.16
N ASN A 34 9.07 7.50 2.82
CA ASN A 34 10.31 7.20 2.11
C ASN A 34 10.18 5.89 1.34
N VAL A 35 9.64 4.84 1.95
CA VAL A 35 9.42 3.53 1.30
C VAL A 35 8.57 3.68 0.05
N ILE A 36 7.38 4.27 0.17
CA ILE A 36 6.46 4.43 -0.96
C ILE A 36 7.11 5.27 -2.08
N ARG A 37 7.80 6.36 -1.73
CA ARG A 37 8.52 7.18 -2.71
C ARG A 37 9.67 6.42 -3.38
N ASP A 38 10.46 5.69 -2.61
CA ASP A 38 11.68 5.02 -3.09
C ASP A 38 11.32 3.80 -3.98
N LEU A 39 10.14 3.22 -3.78
CA LEU A 39 9.53 2.23 -4.67
C LEU A 39 8.89 2.83 -5.94
N GLY A 40 8.89 4.17 -6.08
CA GLY A 40 8.46 4.85 -7.31
C GLY A 40 6.97 5.21 -7.38
N TYR A 41 6.24 5.08 -6.27
CA TYR A 41 4.83 5.46 -6.21
C TYR A 41 4.64 6.98 -6.11
N ASP A 42 3.62 7.47 -6.80
CA ASP A 42 3.02 8.76 -6.44
C ASP A 42 2.30 8.59 -5.11
N TYR A 43 2.49 9.52 -4.17
CA TYR A 43 2.06 9.30 -2.79
C TYR A 43 1.25 10.44 -2.17
N GLN A 44 0.36 10.06 -1.26
CA GLN A 44 -0.38 10.97 -0.39
C GLN A 44 -0.17 10.57 1.07
N THR A 45 0.21 11.54 1.91
CA THR A 45 0.27 11.32 3.36
C THR A 45 -1.13 11.44 3.96
N LEU A 46 -1.50 10.43 4.75
CA LEU A 46 -2.74 10.36 5.53
C LEU A 46 -2.44 10.64 7.01
N THR A 47 -3.48 10.83 7.83
CA THR A 47 -3.33 11.04 9.28
C THR A 47 -2.55 9.91 9.95
N SER A 48 -2.82 8.67 9.55
CA SER A 48 -2.24 7.46 10.15
C SER A 48 -1.56 6.56 9.12
N GLY A 49 -1.08 7.11 8.01
CA GLY A 49 -0.37 6.31 7.03
C GLY A 49 0.09 7.09 5.81
N VAL A 50 0.57 6.37 4.82
CA VAL A 50 0.88 6.89 3.50
C VAL A 50 0.26 5.96 2.47
N TYR A 51 -0.45 6.56 1.52
CA TYR A 51 -1.02 5.90 0.35
C TYR A 51 -0.11 6.11 -0.85
N GLY A 52 -0.01 5.10 -1.72
CA GLY A 52 0.75 5.16 -2.97
C GLY A 52 -0.01 4.56 -4.14
N GLU A 53 0.14 5.14 -5.33
CA GLU A 53 -0.38 4.61 -6.60
C GLU A 53 0.72 4.56 -7.66
N TYR A 54 0.72 3.47 -8.43
CA TYR A 54 1.58 3.30 -9.60
C TYR A 54 0.89 2.35 -10.57
N ASP A 55 0.47 2.87 -11.73
CA ASP A 55 -0.28 2.10 -12.74
C ASP A 55 -1.55 1.45 -12.13
N ASP A 56 -1.69 0.13 -12.22
CA ASP A 56 -2.79 -0.64 -11.63
C ASP A 56 -2.55 -1.04 -10.15
N TYR A 57 -1.43 -0.63 -9.55
CA TYR A 57 -1.11 -0.88 -8.15
C TYR A 57 -1.58 0.26 -7.26
N SER A 58 -2.17 -0.11 -6.12
CA SER A 58 -2.30 0.80 -4.98
C SER A 58 -1.76 0.17 -3.72
N VAL A 59 -1.06 0.96 -2.91
CA VAL A 59 -0.42 0.52 -1.68
C VAL A 59 -0.77 1.45 -0.53
N THR A 60 -0.82 0.92 0.69
CA THR A 60 -0.96 1.72 1.89
C THR A 60 -0.10 1.15 3.01
N ILE A 61 0.70 2.01 3.63
CA ILE A 61 1.37 1.72 4.90
C ILE A 61 0.67 2.51 5.99
N ARG A 62 -0.03 1.83 6.91
CA ARG A 62 -0.67 2.46 8.08
C ARG A 62 0.19 2.34 9.33
N CYS A 63 0.39 3.46 9.99
CA CYS A 63 1.07 3.59 11.26
C CYS A 63 0.05 3.63 12.40
N ILE A 64 -0.09 2.51 13.12
CA ILE A 64 -0.97 2.31 14.28
C ILE A 64 -0.07 2.21 15.52
N THR A 65 0.67 3.29 15.80
CA THR A 65 1.77 3.27 16.77
C THR A 65 1.29 3.25 18.24
N ASP A 66 0.03 3.59 18.49
CA ASP A 66 -0.65 3.38 19.78
C ASP A 66 -0.78 1.89 20.16
N MET A 67 -0.82 1.02 19.15
CA MET A 67 -0.80 -0.44 19.31
C MET A 67 0.57 -1.07 19.02
N ASN A 68 1.62 -0.26 18.80
CA ASN A 68 2.94 -0.70 18.34
C ASN A 68 2.88 -1.52 17.03
N MET A 69 2.02 -1.14 16.08
CA MET A 69 1.85 -1.85 14.81
C MET A 69 2.02 -0.96 13.58
N VAL A 70 2.53 -1.56 12.52
CA VAL A 70 2.45 -1.06 11.14
C VAL A 70 1.66 -2.06 10.30
N PHE A 71 0.75 -1.56 9.47
CA PHE A 71 -0.11 -2.38 8.60
C PHE A 71 0.23 -2.08 7.14
N PHE A 72 0.43 -3.13 6.35
CA PHE A 72 0.76 -3.04 4.94
C PHE A 72 -0.42 -3.55 4.13
N ILE A 73 -0.74 -2.83 3.06
CA ILE A 73 -1.83 -3.15 2.15
C ILE A 73 -1.30 -2.95 0.74
N ALA A 74 -1.50 -3.95 -0.11
CA ALA A 74 -1.26 -3.87 -1.55
C ALA A 74 -2.50 -4.34 -2.31
N THR A 75 -2.84 -3.66 -3.40
CA THR A 75 -3.97 -4.01 -4.24
C THR A 75 -3.57 -4.02 -5.71
N HIS A 76 -4.02 -5.03 -6.44
CA HIS A 76 -3.85 -5.13 -7.90
C HIS A 76 -4.94 -6.05 -8.48
N PRO A 77 -5.35 -5.93 -9.75
CA PRO A 77 -6.27 -6.89 -10.40
C PRO A 77 -5.72 -8.32 -10.45
N ASN A 78 -4.39 -8.46 -10.59
CA ASN A 78 -3.65 -9.73 -10.53
C ASN A 78 -3.24 -10.07 -9.08
N THR A 79 -3.53 -11.31 -8.68
CA THR A 79 -3.26 -11.86 -7.34
C THR A 79 -1.77 -11.98 -7.03
N ASP A 80 -1.00 -12.57 -7.94
CA ASP A 80 0.41 -12.86 -7.68
C ASP A 80 1.18 -11.56 -7.51
N TRP A 81 0.84 -10.57 -8.34
CA TRP A 81 1.47 -9.25 -8.33
C TRP A 81 1.16 -8.44 -7.06
N ALA A 82 -0.08 -8.47 -6.56
CA ALA A 82 -0.38 -7.81 -5.29
C ALA A 82 0.34 -8.48 -4.11
N SER A 83 0.57 -9.79 -4.16
CA SER A 83 1.32 -10.50 -3.12
C SER A 83 2.83 -10.19 -3.17
N GLU A 84 3.42 -10.12 -4.36
CA GLU A 84 4.80 -9.69 -4.57
C GLU A 84 4.99 -8.24 -4.10
N GLU A 85 4.02 -7.37 -4.39
CA GLU A 85 4.10 -5.98 -3.98
C GLU A 85 3.97 -5.79 -2.47
N LEU A 86 3.17 -6.62 -1.81
CA LEU A 86 3.13 -6.65 -0.36
C LEU A 86 4.50 -7.01 0.23
N ILE A 87 5.22 -7.97 -0.36
CA ILE A 87 6.56 -8.37 0.07
C ILE A 87 7.55 -7.21 -0.11
N ASN A 88 7.52 -6.53 -1.26
CA ASN A 88 8.36 -5.37 -1.52
C ASN A 88 8.16 -4.25 -0.50
N LEU A 89 6.91 -3.97 -0.12
CA LEU A 89 6.59 -2.97 0.91
C LEU A 89 7.17 -3.33 2.27
N VAL A 90 7.07 -4.60 2.65
CA VAL A 90 7.54 -5.10 3.96
C VAL A 90 9.06 -5.09 4.00
N ASP A 91 9.73 -5.63 2.98
CA ASP A 91 11.19 -5.69 2.92
C ASP A 91 11.86 -4.31 2.88
N ALA A 92 11.17 -3.31 2.31
CA ALA A 92 11.64 -1.93 2.28
C ALA A 92 11.35 -1.16 3.57
N PHE A 93 10.39 -1.61 4.39
CA PHE A 93 9.99 -0.91 5.61
C PHE A 93 10.90 -1.16 6.80
#